data_AF-A0A1L5YBZ9-F1
#
_entry.id   AF-A0A1L5YBZ9-F1
#
_cell.length_a   1.000
_cell.length_b   1.000
_cell.length_c   1.000
_cell.angle_alpha   90.00
_cell.angle_beta   90.00
_cell.angle_gamma   90.00
#
_symmetry.space_group_name_H-M   'P 1'
#
loop_
_entity.id
_entity.type
_entity.pdbx_description
1 polymer ?
#
loop_
_entity_poly.entity_id
_entity_poly.type
_entity_poly.pdbx_seq_one_letter_code
_entity_poly.pdbx_strand_id
1 'polypeptide(L)' 'MSREEKRQVIRTIREDLIKELENTYRSFFDRIGNEDIGEGGMARLTQLLLRSREGAITPLQEEIEAPLITRAPNTVG' A
#
# COMPACT_ATOMS: atom_id res chain seq x y z
N MET A 1 23.94 -5.33 -10.56
CA MET A 1 22.61 -4.83 -10.94
C MET A 1 22.72 -3.45 -11.54
N SER A 2 22.25 -3.30 -12.78
CA SER A 2 22.06 -2.03 -13.47
C SER A 2 21.02 -1.16 -12.74
N ARG A 3 21.01 0.13 -13.06
CA ARG A 3 20.02 1.08 -12.52
C ARG A 3 18.59 0.65 -12.89
N GLU A 4 18.41 0.07 -14.08
CA GLU A 4 17.13 -0.44 -14.56
C GLU A 4 16.69 -1.67 -13.77
N GLU A 5 17.59 -2.63 -13.54
CA GLU A 5 17.27 -3.82 -12.73
C GLU A 5 16.89 -3.45 -11.30
N LYS A 6 17.57 -2.47 -10.69
CA LYS A 6 17.21 -1.98 -9.35
C LYS A 6 15.82 -1.33 -9.33
N ARG A 7 15.47 -0.56 -10.37
CA ARG A 7 14.15 0.05 -10.50
C ARG A 7 13.05 -1.02 -10.60
N GLN A 8 13.26 -2.02 -11.44
CA GLN A 8 12.28 -3.08 -11.62
C GLN A 8 12.06 -3.87 -10.32
N VAL A 9 13.14 -4.17 -9.59
CA VAL A 9 13.03 -4.85 -8.28
C VAL A 9 12.24 -4.02 -7.27
N ILE A 10 12.51 -2.70 -7.16
CA ILE A 10 11.78 -1.81 -6.26
C ILE A 10 10.29 -1.78 -6.63
N ARG A 11 9.97 -1.72 -7.92
CA ARG A 11 8.59 -1.76 -8.40
C ARG A 11 7.90 -3.06 -8.00
N THR A 12 8.52 -4.20 -8.26
CA THR A 12 7.96 -5.52 -7.92
C THR A 12 7.72 -5.66 -6.42
N ILE A 13 8.70 -5.31 -5.58
CA ILE A 13 8.54 -5.36 -4.12
C ILE A 13 7.35 -4.51 -3.66
N ARG A 14 7.15 -3.34 -4.29
CA ARG A 14 6.03 -2.46 -3.95
C ARG A 14 4.68 -3.02 -4.38
N GLU A 15 4.59 -3.56 -5.59
CA GLU A 15 3.36 -4.21 -6.10
C GLU A 15 2.98 -5.41 -5.22
N ASP A 16 3.97 -6.22 -4.82
CA ASP A 16 3.78 -7.34 -3.89
C ASP A 16 3.31 -6.83 -2.51
N LEU A 17 3.93 -5.77 -1.98
CA LEU A 17 3.52 -5.18 -0.70
C LEU A 17 2.06 -4.69 -0.74
N ILE A 18 1.64 -4.01 -1.80
CA ILE A 18 0.24 -3.57 -1.95
C ILE A 18 -0.69 -4.78 -1.89
N LYS A 19 -0.37 -5.85 -2.63
CA LYS A 19 -1.19 -7.06 -2.67
C LYS A 19 -1.30 -7.75 -1.30
N GLU A 20 -0.19 -7.86 -0.58
CA GLU A 20 -0.18 -8.44 0.78
C GLU A 20 -0.98 -7.59 1.78
N LEU A 21 -0.88 -6.26 1.70
CA LEU A 21 -1.70 -5.36 2.51
C LEU A 21 -3.19 -5.53 2.19
N GLU A 22 -3.57 -5.57 0.92
CA GLU A 22 -4.97 -5.78 0.52
C GLU A 22 -5.55 -7.11 1.03
N ASN A 23 -4.78 -8.19 0.96
CA ASN A 23 -5.17 -9.48 1.51
C ASN A 23 -5.34 -9.41 3.03
N THR A 24 -4.42 -8.74 3.71
CA THR A 24 -4.49 -8.52 5.16
C THR A 24 -5.77 -7.78 5.52
N TYR A 25 -6.03 -6.62 4.90
CA TYR A 25 -7.24 -5.84 5.16
C TYR A 25 -8.53 -6.61 4.87
N ARG A 26 -8.56 -7.40 3.79
CA ARG A 26 -9.71 -8.27 3.48
C ARG A 26 -9.95 -9.29 4.59
N SER A 27 -8.91 -9.99 5.03
CA SER A 27 -9.03 -11.00 6.09
C SER A 27 -9.56 -10.42 7.41
N PHE A 28 -9.13 -9.21 7.76
CA PHE A 28 -9.62 -8.52 8.96
C PHE A 28 -11.05 -8.02 8.81
N PHE A 29 -11.43 -7.57 7.62
CA PHE A 29 -12.82 -7.19 7.34
C PHE A 29 -13.76 -8.39 7.48
N ASP A 30 -13.39 -9.54 6.90
CA ASP A 30 -14.15 -10.79 7.03
C ASP A 30 -14.26 -11.23 8.50
N ARG A 31 -13.18 -11.08 9.27
CA ARG A 31 -13.21 -11.37 10.71
C ARG A 31 -14.19 -10.45 11.44
N ILE A 32 -14.14 -9.13 11.22
CA ILE A 32 -15.08 -8.18 11.85
C ILE A 32 -16.54 -8.55 11.56
N GLY A 33 -16.84 -8.99 10.33
CA GLY A 33 -18.19 -9.42 9.94
C GLY A 33 -18.71 -10.67 10.65
N ASN A 34 -17.82 -11.48 11.23
CA ASN A 34 -18.16 -12.73 11.92
C ASN A 34 -18.27 -12.58 13.45
N GLU A 35 -17.93 -11.42 14.02
CA GLU A 35 -17.94 -11.19 15.47
C GLU A 35 -19.28 -10.56 15.92
N ASP A 36 -19.83 -11.03 17.04
CA ASP A 36 -21.04 -10.46 17.64
C ASP A 36 -20.70 -9.28 18.58
N ILE A 37 -20.36 -8.14 17.98
CA ILE A 37 -19.91 -6.92 18.67
C ILE A 37 -20.92 -5.76 18.60
N GLY A 38 -22.11 -6.03 18.06
CA GLY A 38 -23.16 -5.03 17.82
C GLY A 38 -22.83 -4.03 16.70
N GLU A 39 -23.87 -3.43 16.12
CA GLU A 39 -23.76 -2.54 14.95
C GLU A 39 -22.79 -1.37 15.16
N GLY A 40 -22.83 -0.74 16.34
CA GLY A 40 -21.97 0.41 16.65
C GLY A 40 -20.48 0.05 16.77
N GLY A 41 -20.17 -1.13 17.33
CA GLY A 41 -18.82 -1.65 17.43
C GLY A 41 -18.27 -2.01 16.05
N MET A 42 -19.08 -2.71 15.25
CA MET A 42 -18.77 -3.08 13.87
C MET A 42 -18.49 -1.85 13.00
N ALA A 43 -19.37 -0.84 13.01
CA ALA A 43 -19.19 0.37 12.23
C ALA A 43 -17.89 1.10 12.57
N ARG A 44 -17.54 1.20 13.86
CA ARG A 44 -16.32 1.87 14.31
C ARG A 44 -15.06 1.11 13.88
N LEU A 45 -15.02 -0.21 14.05
CA LEU A 45 -13.87 -1.02 13.64
C LEU A 45 -13.68 -1.00 12.12
N THR A 46 -14.77 -1.11 11.36
CA THR A 46 -14.73 -0.99 9.90
C THR A 46 -14.18 0.36 9.44
N GLN A 47 -14.61 1.47 10.05
CA GLN A 47 -14.06 2.80 9.72
C GLN A 47 -12.57 2.93 10.03
N LEU A 48 -12.11 2.39 11.16
CA LEU A 48 -10.69 2.39 11.52
C LEU A 48 -9.87 1.56 10.52
N LEU A 49 -10.39 0.40 10.10
CA LEU A 49 -9.75 -0.46 9.12
C LEU A 49 -9.64 0.22 7.76
N LEU A 50 -10.71 0.89 7.30
CA LEU A 50 -10.72 1.62 6.03
C LEU A 50 -9.70 2.77 6.01
N ARG A 51 -9.65 3.58 7.07
CA ARG A 51 -8.67 4.68 7.19
C ARG A 51 -7.24 4.16 7.25
N SER A 52 -7.01 3.06 7.96
CA SER A 52 -5.69 2.41 7.99
C SER A 52 -5.28 1.93 6.59
N ARG A 53 -6.20 1.28 5.86
CA ARG A 53 -5.97 0.80 4.49
C ARG A 53 -5.60 1.95 3.56
N GLU A 54 -6.36 3.03 3.59
CA GLU A 54 -6.11 4.21 2.77
C GLU A 54 -4.72 4.79 3.04
N GLY A 55 -4.38 5.02 4.32
CA GLY A 55 -3.07 5.57 4.69
C GLY A 55 -1.88 4.66 4.35
N ALA A 56 -2.08 3.35 4.25
CA ALA A 56 -1.03 2.41 3.90
C ALA A 56 -0.88 2.20 2.39
N ILE A 57 -1.99 2.13 1.65
CA ILE A 57 -1.99 1.78 0.22
C ILE A 57 -1.77 3.01 -0.66
N THR A 58 -2.41 4.13 -0.38
CA THR A 58 -2.35 5.32 -1.24
C THR A 58 -0.92 5.79 -1.51
N PRO A 59 -0.02 5.92 -0.51
CA PRO A 59 1.36 6.32 -0.77
C PRO A 59 2.12 5.34 -1.66
N LEU A 60 1.81 4.04 -1.57
CA LEU A 60 2.45 3.03 -2.41
C LEU A 60 1.98 3.11 -3.87
N GLN A 61 0.70 3.46 -4.09
CA GLN A 61 0.14 3.67 -5.43
C GLN A 61 0.65 4.96 -6.05
N GLU A 62 0.67 6.06 -5.30
CA GLU A 62 1.18 7.35 -5.77
C GLU A 62 2.63 7.26 -6.26
N GLU A 63 3.46 6.46 -5.58
CA GLU A 63 4.85 6.29 -6.01
C GLU A 63 5.01 5.40 -7.25
N ILE A 64 3.99 4.63 -7.64
CA ILE A 64 3.95 3.93 -8.94
C ILE A 64 3.66 4.94 -10.06
N GLU A 65 2.84 5.96 -9.77
CA GLU A 65 2.40 6.98 -10.71
C GLU A 65 3.37 8.17 -10.82
N ALA A 66 4.20 8.40 -9.80
CA ALA A 66 5.23 9.42 -9.81
C ALA A 66 6.15 9.24 -11.04
N PRO A 67 6.35 10.28 -11.87
CA PRO A 67 7.29 10.20 -12.98
C PRO A 67 8.65 9.79 -12.42
N LEU A 68 9.31 8.84 -13.07
CA LEU A 68 10.63 8.36 -12.72
C LEU A 68 11.66 9.50 -12.92
N ILE A 69 11.69 10.49 -12.01
CA ILE A 69 12.68 11.56 -12.00
C ILE A 69 13.99 10.96 -11.48
N THR A 70 14.60 10.12 -12.29
CA THR A 70 16.03 9.87 -12.20
C THR A 70 16.75 11.07 -12.78
N ARG A 71 16.76 12.21 -12.06
CA ARG A 71 17.78 13.23 -12.32
C ARG A 71 19.13 12.56 -12.09
N ALA A 72 19.88 12.35 -13.16
CA ALA A 72 21.32 12.13 -13.04
C ALA A 72 21.90 13.37 -12.33
N PRO A 73 22.91 13.23 -11.46
CA PRO A 73 23.60 14.41 -10.97
C PRO A 73 24.15 15.13 -12.21
N ASN A 74 23.77 16.40 -12.41
CA ASN A 74 24.49 17.25 -13.34
C ASN A 74 25.95 17.27 -12.84
N THR A 75 26.81 16.51 -13.50
CA THR A 75 28.25 16.81 -13.52
C THR A 75 28.38 18.18 -14.17
N VAL A 76 28.37 19.21 -13.34
CA VAL A 76 28.93 20.53 -13.69
C VAL A 76 30.43 20.32 -13.79
N GLY A 77 30.93 20.35 -15.02
CA GLY A 77 32.35 20.45 -15.34
C GLY A 77 32.87 21.88 -15.24
#